data_AF-A0A2D9BC70-F1
#
_entry.id   AF-A0A2D9BC70-F1
#
_cell.length_a   1.000
_cell.length_b   1.000
_cell.length_c   1.000
_cell.angle_alpha   90.00
_cell.angle_beta   90.00
_cell.angle_gamma   90.00
#
_symmetry.space_group_name_H-M   'P 1'
#
loop_
_entity.id
_entity.type
_entity.pdbx_description
1 polymer ?
#
loop_
_entity_poly.entity_id
_entity_poly.type
_entity_poly.pdbx_seq_one_letter_code
_entity_poly.pdbx_strand_id
1 'polypeptide(L)'
;MAKSIKFLAVLAGILIIVFAIHLAILFYCNLPLFENKIILSYVVNFILAGIILFVIQRALKKKSSQAGFIFMAGSGLKFLFFFLIFYPTYRADGSMQTIEFVAFFVPYAVCLALEVFYLSKQLNNQVY
;
A
#
# COMPACT_ATOMS: atom_id res chain seq x y z
N MET A 1 12.96 -11.20 -11.05
CA MET A 1 12.23 -10.15 -11.78
C MET A 1 10.84 -10.63 -12.21
N ALA A 2 10.71 -11.73 -12.97
CA ALA A 2 9.40 -12.25 -13.40
C ALA A 2 8.41 -12.55 -12.26
N LYS A 3 8.86 -13.15 -11.14
CA LYS A 3 7.99 -13.43 -9.96
C LYS A 3 7.40 -12.15 -9.35
N SER A 4 8.21 -11.08 -9.31
CA SER A 4 7.83 -9.79 -8.76
C SER A 4 6.86 -9.03 -9.65
N ILE A 5 7.03 -9.12 -10.97
CA ILE A 5 6.09 -8.55 -11.94
C ILE A 5 4.73 -9.24 -11.81
N LYS A 6 4.72 -10.58 -11.69
CA LYS A 6 3.50 -11.33 -11.42
C LYS A 6 2.83 -10.88 -10.12
N PHE A 7 3.61 -10.69 -9.05
CA PHE A 7 3.09 -10.16 -7.78
C PHE A 7 2.48 -8.77 -7.94
N LEU A 8 3.14 -7.85 -8.64
CA LEU A 8 2.60 -6.50 -8.87
C LEU A 8 1.32 -6.52 -9.71
N ALA A 9 1.21 -7.41 -10.69
CA ALA A 9 -0.03 -7.59 -11.45
C ALA A 9 -1.17 -8.13 -10.57
N VAL A 10 -0.88 -9.10 -9.70
CA VAL A 10 -1.86 -9.60 -8.71
C VAL A 10 -2.26 -8.51 -7.73
N LEU A 11 -1.29 -7.74 -7.22
CA LEU A 11 -1.55 -6.61 -6.33
C LEU A 11 -2.44 -5.56 -7.00
N ALA A 12 -2.16 -5.21 -8.25
CA ALA A 12 -3.00 -4.30 -9.03
C ALA A 12 -4.42 -4.83 -9.19
N GLY A 13 -4.58 -6.11 -9.55
CA GLY A 13 -5.89 -6.74 -9.67
C GLY A 13 -6.67 -6.72 -8.35
N ILE A 14 -6.03 -7.04 -7.23
CA ILE A 14 -6.66 -6.98 -5.90
C ILE A 14 -7.03 -5.53 -5.55
N LEU A 15 -6.18 -4.55 -5.82
CA LEU A 15 -6.49 -3.15 -5.56
C LEU A 15 -7.67 -2.66 -6.40
N ILE A 16 -7.81 -3.10 -7.65
CA ILE A 16 -8.99 -2.76 -8.48
C ILE A 16 -10.26 -3.33 -7.85
N ILE A 17 -10.24 -4.59 -7.41
CA ILE A 17 -11.39 -5.22 -6.74
C ILE A 17 -11.72 -4.48 -5.44
N VAL A 18 -10.73 -4.21 -4.60
CA VAL A 18 -10.91 -3.49 -3.34
C VAL A 18 -11.41 -2.06 -3.61
N PHE A 19 -10.92 -1.38 -4.64
CA PHE A 19 -11.41 -0.06 -5.03
C PHE A 19 -12.88 -0.11 -5.45
N ALA A 20 -13.28 -1.08 -6.27
CA ALA A 20 -14.67 -1.26 -6.67
C ALA A 20 -15.59 -1.52 -5.47
N ILE A 21 -15.16 -2.36 -4.52
CA ILE A 21 -15.90 -2.60 -3.27
C ILE A 21 -15.99 -1.32 -2.43
N HIS A 22 -14.89 -0.56 -2.32
CA HIS A 22 -14.86 0.70 -1.60
C HIS A 22 -15.86 1.70 -2.18
N LEU A 23 -15.90 1.85 -3.51
CA LEU A 23 -16.88 2.70 -4.20
C LEU A 23 -18.32 2.20 -4.03
N ALA A 24 -18.54 0.88 -4.07
CA ALA A 24 -19.88 0.31 -3.87
C ALA A 24 -20.41 0.59 -2.45
N ILE A 25 -19.54 0.51 -1.43
CA ILE A 25 -19.90 0.88 -0.05
C ILE A 25 -20.23 2.36 0.04
N LEU A 26 -19.40 3.24 -0.54
CA LEU A 26 -19.67 4.68 -0.59
C LEU A 26 -21.02 4.98 -1.25
N PHE A 27 -21.30 4.33 -2.39
CA PHE A 27 -22.58 4.45 -3.10
C PHE A 27 -23.76 4.06 -2.22
N TYR A 28 -23.70 2.88 -1.58
CA TYR A 28 -24.78 2.39 -0.72
C TYR A 28 -25.04 3.29 0.50
N CYS A 29 -23.98 3.93 1.02
CA CYS A 29 -24.07 4.87 2.13
C CYS A 29 -24.43 6.30 1.70
N ASN A 30 -24.69 6.57 0.41
CA ASN A 30 -24.91 7.91 -0.16
C ASN A 30 -23.75 8.89 0.16
N LEU A 31 -22.51 8.39 0.17
CA LEU A 31 -21.30 9.18 0.38
C LEU A 31 -20.63 9.54 -0.95
N PRO A 32 -19.83 10.63 -1.00
CA PRO A 32 -19.14 11.03 -2.21
C PRO A 32 -18.14 9.96 -2.69
N LEU A 33 -18.25 9.54 -3.95
CA LEU A 33 -17.51 8.40 -4.50
C LEU A 33 -16.02 8.67 -4.73
N PHE A 34 -15.68 9.88 -5.19
CA PHE A 34 -14.33 10.21 -5.67
C PHE A 34 -13.66 11.34 -4.88
N GLU A 35 -14.24 11.72 -3.74
CA GLU A 35 -13.64 12.68 -2.83
C GLU A 35 -12.54 12.04 -1.98
N ASN A 36 -12.02 12.80 -1.01
CA ASN A 36 -11.03 12.34 -0.03
C ASN A 36 -9.79 11.74 -0.72
N LYS A 37 -9.44 12.25 -1.90
CA LYS A 37 -8.29 11.80 -2.70
C LYS A 37 -8.21 10.28 -2.87
N ILE A 38 -9.35 9.58 -2.92
CA ILE A 38 -9.38 8.11 -2.92
C ILE A 38 -8.59 7.50 -4.09
N ILE A 39 -8.73 8.04 -5.30
CA ILE A 39 -7.97 7.57 -6.47
C ILE A 39 -6.46 7.74 -6.24
N LEU A 40 -6.05 8.93 -5.78
CA LEU A 40 -4.65 9.24 -5.50
C LEU A 40 -4.09 8.30 -4.43
N SER A 41 -4.86 8.00 -3.40
CA SER A 41 -4.50 7.05 -2.35
C SER A 41 -4.16 5.66 -2.89
N TYR A 42 -5.01 5.09 -3.75
CA TYR A 42 -4.76 3.78 -4.36
C TYR A 42 -3.53 3.78 -5.27
N VAL A 43 -3.36 4.84 -6.08
CA VAL A 43 -2.21 5.00 -6.97
C VAL A 43 -0.91 5.13 -6.19
N VAL A 44 -0.87 6.01 -5.17
CA VAL A 44 0.33 6.23 -4.35
C VAL A 44 0.71 4.96 -3.59
N ASN A 45 -0.25 4.26 -2.99
CA ASN A 45 0.02 3.02 -2.27
C ASN A 45 0.57 1.91 -3.18
N PHE A 46 0.04 1.79 -4.41
CA PHE A 46 0.56 0.85 -5.40
C PHE A 46 1.98 1.21 -5.85
N ILE A 47 2.23 2.48 -6.19
CA ILE A 47 3.56 2.95 -6.62
C ILE A 47 4.59 2.72 -5.52
N LEU A 48 4.27 3.13 -4.28
CA LEU A 48 5.17 2.93 -3.15
C LEU A 48 5.41 1.44 -2.88
N ALA A 49 4.43 0.57 -3.09
CA ALA A 49 4.62 -0.88 -2.98
C ALA A 49 5.62 -1.40 -4.02
N GLY A 50 5.48 -0.95 -5.26
CA GLY A 50 6.43 -1.25 -6.33
C GLY A 50 7.85 -0.80 -6.00
N ILE A 51 8.01 0.42 -5.48
CA ILE A 51 9.32 0.97 -5.08
C ILE A 51 9.94 0.13 -3.95
N ILE A 52 9.19 -0.15 -2.87
CA ILE A 52 9.67 -0.95 -1.73
C ILE A 52 10.09 -2.34 -2.21
N LEU A 53 9.24 -3.01 -2.98
CA LEU A 53 9.51 -4.35 -3.50
C LEU A 53 10.77 -4.38 -4.40
N PHE A 54 10.99 -3.33 -5.19
CA PHE A 54 12.18 -3.18 -6.02
C PHE A 54 13.45 -3.02 -5.19
N VAL A 55 13.43 -2.16 -4.17
CA VAL A 55 14.55 -1.94 -3.25
C VAL A 55 14.88 -3.24 -2.49
N ILE A 56 13.86 -3.94 -1.99
CA ILE A 56 14.03 -5.20 -1.26
C ILE A 56 14.67 -6.28 -2.14
N GLN A 57 14.25 -6.42 -3.40
CA GLN A 57 14.86 -7.40 -4.29
C GLN A 57 16.35 -7.16 -4.53
N ARG A 58 16.78 -5.91 -4.54
CA ARG A 58 18.21 -5.57 -4.63
C ARG A 58 18.95 -5.96 -3.34
N ALA A 59 18.31 -5.78 -2.19
CA ALA A 59 18.88 -6.16 -0.89
C ALA A 59 18.95 -7.68 -0.67
N LEU A 60 17.91 -8.42 -1.09
CA LEU A 60 17.85 -9.89 -1.00
C LEU A 60 19.00 -10.58 -1.74
N LYS A 61 19.53 -9.97 -2.82
CA LYS A 61 20.71 -10.49 -3.54
C LYS A 61 22.00 -10.41 -2.72
N LYS A 62 22.05 -9.58 -1.67
CA LYS A 62 23.26 -9.37 -0.86
C LYS A 62 23.17 -10.06 0.50
N LYS A 63 22.10 -9.86 1.27
CA LYS A 63 21.86 -10.49 2.59
C LYS A 63 20.36 -10.57 2.93
N SER A 64 19.87 -11.77 3.26
CA SER A 64 18.45 -12.05 3.56
C SER A 64 17.92 -11.25 4.77
N SER A 65 18.67 -11.16 5.87
CA SER A 65 18.20 -10.46 7.10
C SER A 65 18.00 -8.96 6.92
N GLN A 66 18.79 -8.31 6.06
CA GLN A 66 18.66 -6.87 5.78
C GLN A 66 17.38 -6.54 5.02
N ALA A 67 16.85 -7.49 4.24
CA ALA A 67 15.63 -7.29 3.47
C ALA A 67 14.40 -7.09 4.37
N GLY A 68 14.32 -7.79 5.51
CA GLY A 68 13.25 -7.59 6.50
C GLY A 68 13.27 -6.19 7.11
N PHE A 69 14.45 -5.69 7.51
CA PHE A 69 14.60 -4.33 8.04
C PHE A 69 14.26 -3.25 6.99
N ILE A 70 14.69 -3.44 5.74
CA ILE A 70 14.38 -2.53 4.64
C ILE A 70 12.87 -2.50 4.38
N PHE A 71 12.19 -3.66 4.44
CA PHE A 71 10.74 -3.71 4.31
C PHE A 71 10.03 -2.94 5.43
N MET A 72 10.43 -3.15 6.68
CA MET A 72 9.84 -2.45 7.83
C MET A 72 10.06 -0.93 7.72
N ALA A 73 11.29 -0.50 7.40
CA ALA A 73 11.61 0.91 7.21
C ALA A 73 10.85 1.52 6.02
N GLY A 74 10.78 0.82 4.89
CA GLY A 74 10.04 1.26 3.71
C GLY A 74 8.54 1.40 3.96
N SER A 75 7.96 0.45 4.69
CA SER A 75 6.54 0.47 5.06
C SER A 75 6.23 1.57 6.08
N GLY A 76 7.13 1.80 7.05
CA GLY A 76 7.06 2.96 7.94
C GLY A 76 7.18 4.29 7.18
N LEU A 77 8.04 4.36 6.16
CA LEU A 77 8.14 5.53 5.31
C LEU A 77 6.87 5.77 4.49
N LYS A 78 6.23 4.71 3.95
CA LYS A 78 4.89 4.78 3.34
C LYS A 78 3.87 5.42 4.27
N PHE A 79 3.90 5.05 5.54
CA PHE A 79 3.05 5.67 6.55
C PHE A 79 3.42 7.14 6.79
N LEU A 80 4.68 7.56 6.65
CA LEU A 80 5.04 8.99 6.68
C LEU A 80 4.51 9.76 5.47
N PHE A 81 4.42 9.15 4.28
CA PHE A 81 3.82 9.80 3.11
C PHE A 81 2.37 10.22 3.33
N PHE A 82 1.63 9.52 4.20
CA PHE A 82 0.32 9.97 4.66
C PHE A 82 0.37 11.38 5.26
N PHE A 83 1.28 11.60 6.21
CA PHE A 83 1.42 12.89 6.90
C PHE A 83 1.85 14.01 5.98
N LEU A 84 2.60 13.70 4.93
CA LEU A 84 3.12 14.69 3.99
C LEU A 84 2.09 15.08 2.92
N ILE A 85 1.34 14.11 2.38
CA ILE A 85 0.50 14.31 1.19
C ILE A 85 -1.00 14.40 1.54
N PHE A 86 -1.48 13.61 2.49
CA PHE A 86 -2.92 13.43 2.74
C PHE A 86 -3.38 14.17 3.99
N TYR A 87 -2.65 14.01 5.09
CA TYR A 87 -2.98 14.61 6.38
C TYR A 87 -3.22 16.13 6.36
N PRO A 88 -2.45 16.95 5.63
CA PRO A 88 -2.69 18.39 5.59
C PRO A 88 -4.04 18.74 4.95
N THR A 89 -4.48 17.95 3.97
CA THR A 89 -5.80 18.15 3.35
C THR A 89 -6.92 17.63 4.24
N TYR A 90 -6.74 16.44 4.81
CA TYR A 90 -7.74 15.79 5.67
C TYR A 90 -7.92 16.45 7.04
N ARG A 91 -7.12 17.43 7.39
CA ARG A 91 -7.27 18.21 8.62
C ARG A 91 -7.45 19.70 8.34
N ALA A 92 -7.77 20.06 7.10
CA ALA A 92 -7.94 21.45 6.70
C ALA A 92 -9.10 22.14 7.45
N ASP A 93 -10.11 21.38 7.86
CA ASP A 93 -11.28 21.81 8.66
C ASP A 93 -11.07 21.66 10.18
N GLY A 94 -9.87 21.27 10.61
CA GLY A 94 -9.50 21.10 12.02
C GLY A 94 -9.60 19.67 12.55
N SER A 95 -10.28 18.75 11.85
CA SER A 95 -10.46 17.36 12.30
C SER A 95 -10.57 16.36 11.15
N MET A 96 -9.82 15.27 11.22
CA MET A 96 -9.94 14.20 10.22
C MET A 96 -11.20 13.38 10.40
N GLN A 97 -11.97 13.25 9.33
CA GLN A 97 -13.15 12.42 9.27
C GLN A 97 -12.78 10.94 9.05
N THR A 98 -13.64 10.03 9.52
CA THR A 98 -13.45 8.59 9.34
C THR A 98 -13.35 8.19 7.87
N ILE A 99 -14.10 8.87 6.99
CA ILE A 99 -14.11 8.59 5.56
C ILE A 99 -12.75 8.91 4.90
N GLU A 100 -12.10 9.98 5.34
CA GLU A 100 -10.78 10.40 4.87
C GLU A 100 -9.69 9.43 5.33
N PHE A 101 -9.77 9.01 6.60
CA PHE A 101 -8.90 7.97 7.14
C PHE A 101 -9.03 6.67 6.33
N VAL A 102 -10.25 6.17 6.14
CA VAL A 102 -10.51 4.92 5.42
C VAL A 102 -10.06 5.02 3.96
N ALA A 103 -10.24 6.17 3.30
CA ALA A 103 -9.78 6.42 1.93
C ALA A 103 -8.27 6.20 1.77
N PHE A 104 -7.45 6.53 2.78
CA PHE A 104 -6.02 6.26 2.78
C PHE A 104 -5.65 4.86 3.27
N PHE A 105 -6.19 4.46 4.42
CA PHE A 105 -5.68 3.29 5.14
C PHE A 105 -6.14 1.96 4.56
N VAL A 106 -7.26 1.91 3.84
CA VAL A 106 -7.72 0.68 3.15
C VAL A 106 -6.71 0.21 2.09
N PRO A 107 -6.36 1.01 1.06
CA PRO A 107 -5.37 0.57 0.06
C PRO A 107 -3.98 0.36 0.68
N TYR A 108 -3.61 1.15 1.70
CA TYR A 108 -2.36 0.94 2.45
C TYR A 108 -2.31 -0.43 3.11
N ALA A 109 -3.33 -0.79 3.90
CA ALA A 109 -3.37 -2.06 4.63
C ALA A 109 -3.39 -3.27 3.69
N VAL A 110 -4.13 -3.17 2.58
CA VAL A 110 -4.17 -4.23 1.55
C VAL A 110 -2.80 -4.42 0.91
N CYS A 111 -2.13 -3.33 0.51
CA CYS A 111 -0.78 -3.42 -0.04
C CYS A 111 0.18 -4.04 0.97
N LEU A 112 0.18 -3.53 2.20
CA LEU A 112 1.09 -3.98 3.25
C LEU A 112 0.90 -5.47 3.56
N ALA A 113 -0.34 -5.94 3.72
CA ALA A 113 -0.63 -7.33 4.01
C ALA A 113 -0.14 -8.27 2.90
N LEU A 114 -0.38 -7.91 1.64
CA LEU A 114 0.08 -8.70 0.50
C LEU A 114 1.60 -8.69 0.36
N GLU A 115 2.24 -7.54 0.61
CA GLU A 115 3.69 -7.42 0.62
C GLU A 115 4.31 -8.28 1.71
N VAL A 116 3.78 -8.24 2.94
CA VAL A 116 4.21 -9.13 4.04
C VAL A 116 4.10 -10.59 3.61
N PHE A 117 2.92 -11.01 3.13
CA PHE A 117 2.70 -12.41 2.72
C PHE A 117 3.72 -12.86 1.65
N TYR A 118 3.91 -12.04 0.61
CA TYR A 118 4.84 -12.35 -0.47
C TYR A 118 6.29 -12.41 0.02
N LEU A 119 6.73 -11.42 0.79
CA LEU A 119 8.10 -11.31 1.26
C LEU A 119 8.44 -12.38 2.30
N SER A 120 7.53 -12.69 3.23
CA SER A 120 7.71 -13.79 4.18
C SER A 120 7.92 -15.12 3.47
N LYS A 121 7.13 -15.39 2.42
CA LYS A 121 7.33 -16.59 1.59
C LYS A 121 8.66 -16.58 0.84
N GLN A 122 9.11 -15.42 0.38
CA GLN A 122 10.38 -15.28 -0.31
C GLN A 122 11.59 -15.48 0.61
N LEU A 123 11.52 -14.96 1.85
CA LEU A 123 12.54 -15.08 2.88
C LEU A 123 12.65 -16.51 3.43
N ASN A 124 11.52 -17.17 3.68
CA ASN A 124 11.50 -18.54 4.21
C ASN A 124 12.01 -19.60 3.23
N ASN A 125 11.99 -19.30 1.93
CA ASN A 125 12.45 -20.20 0.88
C ASN A 125 13.89 -19.90 0.40
N GLN A 126 14.66 -19.10 1.15
CA GLN A 126 16.09 -18.92 0.89
C GLN A 126 16.84 -20.16 1.41
N VAL A 127 17.61 -20.82 0.55
CA VAL A 127 18.59 -21.83 0.96
C VAL A 127 19.82 -21.05 1.43
N TYR A 128 20.19 -21.20 2.71
CA TYR A 128 21.35 -20.55 3.32
C TYR A 128 22.65 -21.28 2.98
#